data_AF-A0A1A8QH60-F1
#
_entry.id   AF-A0A1A8QH60-F1
#
_cell.length_a   1.000
_cell.length_b   1.000
_cell.length_c   1.000
_cell.angle_alpha   90.00
_cell.angle_beta   90.00
_cell.angle_gamma   90.00
#
_symmetry.space_group_name_H-M   'P 1'
#
loop_
_entity.id
_entity.type
_entity.pdbx_description
1 polymer ?
#
loop_
_entity_poly.entity_id
_entity_poly.type
_entity_poly.pdbx_seq_one_letter_code
_entity_poly.pdbx_strand_id
1 'polypeptide(L)'
;FLLYYSPTEICAEEPAPVSSPSPDICPADTHVSGSTNQRSLTVAKPRITLDPFIRLKSDKLDMALSFLGLDASEEKRKKLKQSLIPDPQGTVAYGDFVEASQNIFQEELEELALGSGPFTFSYSEAASLMDTSAFHSPTYESESSYSSEEMEQFQIEVKQLQTQMKQLKVMLKEMELSKKSLEEQLQKTSEKACLTVEENARLKSRLQAAEAEVVQRQTGGAEQDYEEVIQLLEAEIEDLKNQLAGRRPGRGLDATKESPKQEEVVELNRRLTTIDSQLRKSELSRKQLEISNKKLLGFAENVHKVLTTPSLHGGEGGSNGLFPATERSTVPSPHPDPTFRLAAEAKELVAEGCTATAEDKALDATSHHV
;
A
#
# COMPACT_ATOMS: atom_id res chain seq x y z
N PHE A 1 -17.59 -18.68 -15.52
CA PHE A 1 -18.29 -19.77 -14.80
C PHE A 1 -17.27 -20.61 -14.07
N LEU A 2 -17.18 -20.38 -12.76
CA LEU A 2 -16.89 -21.30 -11.64
C LEU A 2 -15.92 -20.68 -10.64
N LEU A 3 -16.52 -20.42 -9.49
CA LEU A 3 -16.05 -19.78 -8.28
C LEU A 3 -15.23 -20.77 -7.45
N TYR A 4 -14.14 -20.32 -6.86
CA TYR A 4 -13.67 -20.87 -5.59
C TYR A 4 -13.30 -19.71 -4.66
N TYR A 5 -14.33 -19.27 -3.93
CA TYR A 5 -14.20 -18.58 -2.65
C TYR A 5 -14.02 -19.64 -1.57
N SER A 6 -13.04 -19.46 -0.68
CA SER A 6 -12.96 -20.17 0.60
C SER A 6 -13.25 -19.17 1.72
N PRO A 7 -14.15 -19.48 2.67
CA PRO A 7 -14.54 -18.53 3.72
C PRO A 7 -13.60 -18.60 4.92
N THR A 8 -13.48 -17.45 5.56
CA THR A 8 -12.92 -17.19 6.89
C THR A 8 -13.80 -17.82 7.97
N GLU A 9 -13.20 -18.55 8.92
CA GLU A 9 -13.86 -18.96 10.17
C GLU A 9 -13.21 -18.27 11.37
N ILE A 10 -14.07 -17.84 12.28
CA ILE A 10 -13.80 -16.97 13.43
C ILE A 10 -13.99 -17.83 14.69
N CYS A 11 -13.02 -17.75 15.60
CA CYS A 11 -13.08 -17.90 17.07
C CYS A 11 -13.86 -19.07 17.70
N ALA A 12 -13.12 -19.92 18.43
CA ALA A 12 -13.63 -20.62 19.62
C ALA A 12 -12.55 -20.63 20.71
N GLU A 13 -12.97 -20.18 21.89
CA GLU A 13 -12.25 -20.01 23.15
C GLU A 13 -12.32 -21.29 24.01
N GLU A 14 -11.42 -21.38 25.00
CA GLU A 14 -11.38 -22.29 26.18
C GLU A 14 -10.78 -23.71 26.04
N PRO A 15 -10.30 -24.35 27.13
CA PRO A 15 -9.45 -23.92 28.26
C PRO A 15 -8.17 -24.79 28.38
N ALA A 16 -7.20 -24.33 29.20
CA ALA A 16 -6.02 -25.10 29.59
C ALA A 16 -6.34 -26.20 30.64
N PRO A 17 -5.67 -27.37 30.60
CA PRO A 17 -5.51 -28.22 31.77
C PRO A 17 -4.07 -28.19 32.30
N VAL A 18 -3.99 -28.05 33.62
CA VAL A 18 -2.79 -28.00 34.46
C VAL A 18 -2.43 -29.42 34.93
N SER A 19 -1.16 -29.61 35.28
CA SER A 19 -0.58 -30.66 36.14
C SER A 19 -0.38 -32.07 35.57
N SER A 20 0.88 -32.37 35.24
CA SER A 20 1.46 -33.71 35.34
C SER A 20 2.31 -33.81 36.62
N PRO A 21 2.15 -34.85 37.47
CA PRO A 21 3.00 -35.06 38.64
C PRO A 21 4.33 -35.73 38.26
N SER A 22 5.41 -35.32 38.92
CA SER A 22 6.75 -35.91 38.81
C SER A 22 6.80 -37.34 39.35
N PRO A 23 7.67 -38.23 38.83
CA PRO A 23 7.85 -39.56 39.40
C PRO A 23 8.74 -39.54 40.65
N ASP A 24 8.26 -40.22 41.69
CA ASP A 24 8.99 -40.59 42.89
C ASP A 24 10.25 -41.42 42.56
N ILE A 25 11.40 -40.98 43.08
CA ILE A 25 12.64 -41.75 43.08
C ILE A 25 12.69 -42.51 44.41
N CYS A 26 12.44 -43.82 44.38
CA CYS A 26 12.75 -44.71 45.49
C CYS A 26 14.27 -44.98 45.54
N PRO A 27 14.94 -44.92 46.70
CA PRO A 27 16.31 -45.42 46.82
C PRO A 27 16.30 -46.95 46.88
N ALA A 28 17.26 -47.60 46.21
CA ALA A 28 17.44 -49.04 46.24
C ALA A 28 18.09 -49.49 47.56
N ASP A 29 17.37 -50.32 48.33
CA ASP A 29 17.91 -51.07 49.46
C ASP A 29 18.94 -52.11 48.99
N THR A 30 20.21 -51.91 49.34
CA THR A 30 21.26 -52.93 49.13
C THR A 30 21.30 -53.86 50.34
N HIS A 31 20.58 -54.98 50.24
CA HIS A 31 20.76 -56.13 51.12
C HIS A 31 22.11 -56.82 50.82
N VAL A 32 23.11 -56.64 51.68
CA VAL A 32 24.30 -57.51 51.74
C VAL A 32 23.90 -58.81 52.44
N SER A 33 23.85 -59.92 51.69
CA SER A 33 23.84 -61.26 52.26
C SER A 33 25.23 -61.61 52.75
N GLY A 34 25.37 -61.76 54.08
CA GLY A 34 26.57 -62.30 54.71
C GLY A 34 26.65 -63.82 54.57
N SER A 35 27.78 -64.31 54.09
CA SER A 35 28.19 -65.70 54.30
C SER A 35 29.58 -65.72 54.94
N THR A 36 29.59 -66.10 56.21
CA THR A 36 30.75 -66.31 57.06
C THR A 36 31.43 -67.62 56.68
N ASN A 37 32.74 -67.59 56.42
CA ASN A 37 33.64 -68.64 56.87
C ASN A 37 35.07 -68.12 57.07
N GLN A 38 35.65 -68.54 58.19
CA GLN A 38 36.89 -68.07 58.79
C GLN A 38 38.14 -68.70 58.15
N ARG A 39 39.26 -67.96 58.08
CA ARG A 39 40.58 -68.31 58.66
C ARG A 39 41.58 -67.15 58.51
N SER A 40 42.23 -66.77 59.61
CA SER A 40 43.22 -65.68 59.66
C SER A 40 44.56 -66.11 59.03
N LEU A 41 44.98 -65.38 57.99
CA LEU A 41 46.34 -65.31 57.44
C LEU A 41 46.52 -63.86 56.98
N THR A 42 47.56 -63.18 57.47
CA THR A 42 48.13 -61.87 57.04
C THR A 42 47.14 -60.89 56.38
N VAL A 43 46.87 -59.73 56.98
CA VAL A 43 46.02 -58.67 56.38
C VAL A 43 46.59 -58.21 55.02
N ALA A 44 46.27 -58.94 53.97
CA ALA A 44 46.53 -58.59 52.59
C ALA A 44 45.48 -57.54 52.23
N LYS A 45 45.94 -56.36 51.80
CA LYS A 45 45.06 -55.28 51.34
C LYS A 45 44.11 -55.86 50.28
N PRO A 46 42.79 -55.58 50.34
CA PRO A 46 41.87 -56.06 49.32
C PRO A 46 42.33 -55.58 47.94
N ARG A 47 42.59 -56.53 47.04
CA ARG A 47 42.95 -56.26 45.64
C ARG A 47 41.70 -56.41 44.76
N ILE A 48 41.54 -55.50 43.82
CA ILE A 48 40.43 -55.43 42.87
C ILE A 48 40.95 -55.56 41.44
N THR A 49 40.12 -56.08 40.54
CA THR A 49 40.36 -56.02 39.10
C THR A 49 39.71 -54.76 38.55
N LEU A 50 40.37 -54.10 37.60
CA LEU A 50 39.76 -53.00 36.86
C LEU A 50 38.85 -53.56 35.75
N ASP A 51 37.76 -52.85 35.47
CA ASP A 51 36.90 -53.16 34.33
C ASP A 51 37.67 -52.91 33.01
N PRO A 52 37.54 -53.79 31.99
CA PRO A 52 38.27 -53.67 30.72
C PRO A 52 38.11 -52.31 30.02
N PHE A 53 37.00 -51.61 30.23
CA PHE A 53 36.69 -50.34 29.56
C PHE A 53 37.18 -49.11 30.34
N ILE A 54 37.74 -49.29 31.54
CA ILE A 54 38.34 -48.19 32.30
C ILE A 54 39.49 -47.57 31.50
N ARG A 55 39.54 -46.23 31.48
CA ARG A 55 40.55 -45.47 30.73
C ARG A 55 41.75 -45.17 31.61
N LEU A 56 42.93 -45.49 31.08
CA LEU A 56 44.22 -45.19 31.69
C LEU A 56 44.93 -44.09 30.90
N LYS A 57 45.57 -43.13 31.57
CA LYS A 57 46.40 -42.14 30.87
C LYS A 57 47.72 -42.75 30.41
N SER A 58 48.19 -42.31 29.24
CA SER A 58 49.43 -42.81 28.64
C SER A 58 50.68 -42.63 29.52
N ASP A 59 50.72 -41.56 30.35
CA ASP A 59 51.81 -41.31 31.29
C ASP A 59 51.78 -42.24 32.52
N LYS A 60 50.64 -42.91 32.79
CA LYS A 60 50.47 -43.84 33.91
C LYS A 60 50.74 -45.30 33.54
N LEU A 61 50.99 -45.62 32.28
CA LEU A 61 51.26 -47.00 31.85
C LEU A 61 52.54 -47.57 32.48
N ASP A 62 53.58 -46.74 32.64
CA ASP A 62 54.81 -47.16 33.32
C ASP A 62 54.59 -47.45 34.80
N MET A 63 53.70 -46.66 35.43
CA MET A 63 53.28 -46.84 36.82
C MET A 63 52.43 -48.11 36.96
N ALA A 64 51.56 -48.40 36.00
CA ALA A 64 50.79 -49.64 35.98
C ALA A 64 51.71 -50.86 35.95
N LEU A 65 52.73 -50.88 35.07
CA LEU A 65 53.74 -51.94 35.03
C LEU A 65 54.47 -52.10 36.37
N SER A 66 54.82 -51.00 37.04
CA SER A 66 55.46 -51.05 38.36
C SER A 66 54.57 -51.67 39.43
N PHE A 67 53.26 -51.40 39.41
CA PHE A 67 52.31 -51.99 40.37
C PHE A 67 52.09 -53.49 40.14
N LEU A 68 52.37 -53.98 38.93
CA LEU A 68 52.40 -55.41 38.60
C LEU A 68 53.70 -56.10 39.01
N GLY A 69 54.71 -55.34 39.46
CA GLY A 69 56.04 -55.87 39.76
C GLY A 69 56.86 -56.22 38.52
N LEU A 70 56.47 -55.73 37.34
CA LEU A 70 57.20 -55.94 36.11
C LEU A 70 58.36 -54.94 35.99
N ASP A 71 59.60 -55.44 36.07
CA ASP A 71 60.79 -54.66 35.75
C ASP A 71 61.06 -54.65 34.25
N ALA A 72 60.22 -53.94 33.51
CA ALA A 72 60.29 -53.87 32.05
C ALA A 72 61.50 -53.04 31.57
N SER A 73 62.32 -53.61 30.67
CA SER A 73 63.38 -52.84 29.98
C SER A 73 62.79 -51.69 29.15
N GLU A 74 63.60 -50.68 28.85
CA GLU A 74 63.16 -49.51 28.07
C GLU A 74 62.59 -49.92 26.70
N GLU A 75 63.17 -50.93 26.05
CA GLU A 75 62.71 -51.46 24.77
C GLU A 75 61.32 -52.09 24.88
N LYS A 76 61.06 -52.89 25.93
CA LYS A 76 59.74 -53.50 26.14
C LYS A 76 58.68 -52.46 26.51
N ARG A 77 59.03 -51.43 27.29
CA ARG A 77 58.14 -50.28 27.58
C ARG A 77 57.79 -49.50 26.32
N LYS A 78 58.77 -49.25 25.46
CA LYS A 78 58.55 -48.57 24.16
C LYS A 78 57.66 -49.42 23.24
N LYS A 79 57.91 -50.74 23.18
CA LYS A 79 57.08 -51.67 22.41
C LYS A 79 55.64 -51.69 22.89
N LEU A 80 55.42 -51.68 24.22
CA LEU A 80 54.08 -51.62 24.82
C LEU A 80 53.34 -50.32 24.41
N LYS A 81 53.99 -49.17 24.54
CA LYS A 81 53.40 -47.89 24.14
C LYS A 81 53.08 -47.81 22.65
N GLN A 82 53.89 -48.46 21.80
CA GLN A 82 53.64 -48.54 20.35
C GLN A 82 52.51 -49.51 19.98
N SER A 83 52.28 -50.56 20.78
CA SER A 83 51.18 -51.51 20.56
C SER A 83 49.81 -50.97 20.97
N LEU A 84 49.77 -49.93 21.80
CA LEU A 84 48.54 -49.32 22.28
C LEU A 84 48.15 -48.13 21.40
N ILE A 85 46.85 -48.00 21.10
CA ILE A 85 46.29 -46.90 20.32
C ILE A 85 45.61 -45.93 21.29
N PRO A 86 46.26 -44.80 21.65
CA PRO A 86 45.62 -43.79 22.49
C PRO A 86 44.51 -43.07 21.72
N ASP A 87 43.48 -42.65 22.45
CA ASP A 87 42.42 -41.79 21.91
C ASP A 87 42.89 -40.32 21.78
N PRO A 88 42.03 -39.41 21.27
CA PRO A 88 42.35 -37.98 21.20
C PRO A 88 42.63 -37.32 22.57
N GLN A 89 42.21 -37.95 23.68
CA GLN A 89 42.47 -37.48 25.04
C GLN A 89 43.79 -38.03 25.62
N GLY A 90 44.51 -38.86 24.86
CA GLY A 90 45.77 -39.49 25.29
C GLY A 90 45.56 -40.65 26.29
N THR A 91 44.39 -41.27 26.30
CA THR A 91 44.06 -42.41 27.17
C THR A 91 43.91 -43.72 26.37
N VAL A 92 44.07 -44.86 27.04
CA VAL A 92 43.92 -46.21 26.47
C VAL A 92 42.98 -47.04 27.34
N ALA A 93 42.30 -48.03 26.78
CA ALA A 93 41.46 -48.92 27.57
C ALA A 93 42.34 -49.87 28.40
N TYR A 94 41.92 -50.16 29.62
CA TYR A 94 42.60 -51.10 30.50
C TYR A 94 42.70 -52.50 29.88
N GLY A 95 41.65 -52.95 29.18
CA GLY A 95 41.64 -54.22 28.45
C GLY A 95 42.77 -54.30 27.42
N ASP A 96 42.95 -53.26 26.60
CA ASP A 96 44.01 -53.20 25.60
C ASP A 96 45.40 -53.22 26.27
N PHE A 97 45.55 -52.52 27.39
CA PHE A 97 46.77 -52.55 28.19
C PHE A 97 47.08 -53.95 28.73
N VAL A 98 46.08 -54.67 29.24
CA VAL A 98 46.24 -56.04 29.74
C VAL A 98 46.66 -56.97 28.60
N GLU A 99 45.98 -56.92 27.46
CA GLU A 99 46.28 -57.75 26.29
C GLU A 99 47.69 -57.49 25.76
N ALA A 100 48.04 -56.21 25.55
CA ALA A 100 49.37 -55.84 25.07
C ALA A 100 50.47 -56.23 26.06
N SER A 101 50.20 -56.12 27.38
CA SER A 101 51.14 -56.55 28.41
C SER A 101 51.32 -58.07 28.44
N GLN A 102 50.25 -58.85 28.31
CA GLN A 102 50.32 -60.30 28.22
C GLN A 102 51.12 -60.78 27.00
N ASN A 103 51.00 -60.08 25.87
CA ASN A 103 51.73 -60.40 24.64
C ASN A 103 53.23 -60.03 24.70
N ILE A 104 53.60 -58.98 25.44
CA ILE A 104 54.98 -58.46 25.46
C ILE A 104 55.80 -59.03 26.63
N PHE A 105 55.15 -59.29 27.77
CA PHE A 105 55.78 -59.72 29.03
C PHE A 105 55.37 -61.15 29.40
N GLN A 106 55.09 -62.00 28.43
CA GLN A 106 54.59 -63.36 28.66
C GLN A 106 55.49 -64.17 29.61
N GLU A 107 56.80 -64.11 29.38
CA GLU A 107 57.82 -64.81 30.18
C GLU A 107 57.86 -64.29 31.63
N GLU A 108 57.89 -62.96 31.81
CA GLU A 108 57.91 -62.34 33.14
C GLU A 108 56.60 -62.53 33.91
N LEU A 109 55.46 -62.54 33.20
CA LEU A 109 54.17 -62.78 33.80
C LEU A 109 53.99 -64.24 34.21
N GLU A 110 54.57 -65.20 33.48
CA GLU A 110 54.58 -66.61 33.87
C GLU A 110 55.44 -66.84 35.13
N GLU A 111 56.60 -66.16 35.23
CA GLU A 111 57.46 -66.17 36.43
C GLU A 111 56.75 -65.58 37.66
N LEU A 112 55.98 -64.50 37.49
CA LEU A 112 55.20 -63.85 38.55
C LEU A 112 53.84 -64.52 38.82
N ALA A 113 53.54 -65.65 38.18
CA ALA A 113 52.23 -66.33 38.23
C ALA A 113 51.01 -65.44 37.86
N LEU A 114 51.24 -64.42 37.02
CA LEU A 114 50.26 -63.48 36.48
C LEU A 114 49.87 -63.77 35.01
N GLY A 115 50.43 -64.80 34.38
CA GLY A 115 50.34 -65.07 32.94
C GLY A 115 48.96 -65.45 32.38
N SER A 116 47.95 -65.75 33.21
CA SER A 116 46.63 -66.22 32.73
C SER A 116 45.42 -65.55 33.40
N GLY A 117 45.63 -64.55 34.27
CA GLY A 117 44.56 -63.91 35.04
C GLY A 117 44.46 -62.39 34.81
N PRO A 118 43.31 -61.76 35.10
CA PRO A 118 43.20 -60.30 35.10
C PRO A 118 44.12 -59.72 36.18
N PHE A 119 44.80 -58.62 35.87
CA PHE A 119 45.65 -57.98 36.87
C PHE A 119 44.83 -57.42 38.04
N THR A 120 45.40 -57.52 39.23
CA THR A 120 44.75 -57.06 40.46
C THR A 120 45.57 -55.95 41.11
N PHE A 121 44.89 -54.88 41.55
CA PHE A 121 45.48 -53.70 42.16
C PHE A 121 44.84 -53.44 43.52
N SER A 122 45.57 -52.87 44.46
CA SER A 122 44.95 -52.27 45.65
C SER A 122 44.09 -51.08 45.24
N TYR A 123 43.14 -50.69 46.10
CA TYR A 123 42.25 -49.56 45.83
C TYR A 123 43.00 -48.25 45.51
N SER A 124 44.12 -47.98 46.20
CA SER A 124 44.95 -46.79 45.96
C SER A 124 45.70 -46.84 44.64
N GLU A 125 46.17 -48.03 44.23
CA GLU A 125 46.85 -48.22 42.94
C GLU A 125 45.84 -48.04 41.80
N ALA A 126 44.68 -48.71 41.89
CA ALA A 126 43.58 -48.56 40.95
C ALA A 126 43.15 -47.09 40.80
N ALA A 127 42.93 -46.38 41.90
CA ALA A 127 42.54 -44.96 41.87
C ALA A 127 43.60 -44.06 41.22
N SER A 128 44.89 -44.39 41.37
CA SER A 128 45.99 -43.61 40.77
C SER A 128 46.14 -43.82 39.27
N LEU A 129 45.63 -44.94 38.74
CA LEU A 129 45.72 -45.30 37.33
C LEU A 129 44.56 -44.75 36.49
N MET A 130 43.36 -44.60 37.08
CA MET A 130 42.15 -44.17 36.39
C MET A 130 42.19 -42.69 36.00
N ASP A 131 41.71 -42.35 34.80
CA ASP A 131 41.49 -40.95 34.43
C ASP A 131 40.23 -40.38 35.10
N THR A 132 40.42 -39.47 36.06
CA THR A 132 39.33 -38.75 36.74
C THR A 132 39.07 -37.37 36.13
N SER A 133 39.69 -37.02 35.01
CA SER A 133 39.55 -35.70 34.38
C SER A 133 38.09 -35.34 34.07
N ALA A 134 37.29 -36.33 33.67
CA ALA A 134 35.85 -36.18 33.39
C ALA A 134 34.99 -35.88 34.64
N PHE A 135 35.52 -36.11 35.84
CA PHE A 135 34.84 -35.88 37.11
C PHE A 135 35.36 -34.65 37.85
N HIS A 136 36.29 -33.91 37.26
CA HIS A 136 36.55 -32.55 37.69
C HIS A 136 35.37 -31.68 37.24
N SER A 137 34.45 -31.43 38.16
CA SER A 137 33.67 -30.20 38.09
C SER A 137 34.65 -29.03 37.97
N PRO A 138 34.31 -27.93 37.27
CA PRO A 138 35.07 -26.69 37.37
C PRO A 138 34.96 -26.18 38.81
N THR A 139 35.73 -26.81 39.67
CA THR A 139 35.94 -26.39 41.03
C THR A 139 36.90 -25.23 40.85
N TYR A 140 36.35 -24.05 41.09
CA TYR A 140 36.97 -22.74 41.04
C TYR A 140 38.31 -22.75 41.79
N GLU A 141 39.36 -23.22 41.13
CA GLU A 141 40.71 -23.21 41.65
C GLU A 141 41.65 -22.89 40.49
N SER A 142 42.17 -21.66 40.60
CA SER A 142 43.30 -21.09 39.86
C SER A 142 43.05 -20.56 38.45
N GLU A 143 43.29 -19.26 38.31
CA GLU A 143 43.41 -18.43 37.09
C GLU A 143 42.11 -17.82 36.50
N SER A 144 41.41 -16.96 37.26
CA SER A 144 40.83 -15.72 36.70
C SER A 144 40.37 -14.78 37.82
N SER A 145 41.29 -14.01 38.40
CA SER A 145 40.88 -12.69 38.90
C SER A 145 40.44 -11.92 37.66
N TYR A 146 39.13 -11.87 37.37
CA TYR A 146 38.61 -10.87 36.46
C TYR A 146 39.18 -9.54 36.92
N SER A 147 39.97 -8.90 36.05
CA SER A 147 40.44 -7.55 36.34
C SER A 147 39.18 -6.70 36.54
N SER A 148 39.15 -5.84 37.55
CA SER A 148 38.03 -4.90 37.74
C SER A 148 37.72 -4.12 36.46
N GLU A 149 38.74 -3.90 35.62
CA GLU A 149 38.65 -3.27 34.31
C GLU A 149 37.87 -4.13 33.28
N GLU A 150 38.07 -5.44 33.24
CA GLU A 150 37.32 -6.34 32.34
C GLU A 150 35.84 -6.38 32.71
N MET A 151 35.53 -6.36 34.02
CA MET A 151 34.14 -6.31 34.49
C MET A 151 33.48 -4.95 34.22
N GLU A 152 34.23 -3.85 34.27
CA GLU A 152 33.75 -2.52 33.89
C GLU A 152 33.51 -2.43 32.38
N GLN A 153 34.45 -2.95 31.58
CA GLN A 153 34.35 -3.01 30.12
C GLN A 153 33.12 -3.82 29.69
N PHE A 154 32.90 -4.99 30.29
CA PHE A 154 31.70 -5.80 30.04
C PHE A 154 30.41 -5.01 30.36
N GLN A 155 30.38 -4.27 31.46
CA GLN A 155 29.21 -3.44 31.80
C GLN A 155 28.97 -2.32 30.79
N ILE A 156 30.02 -1.71 30.24
CA ILE A 156 29.92 -0.70 29.18
C ILE A 156 29.34 -1.34 27.91
N GLU A 157 29.87 -2.49 27.51
CA GLU A 157 29.39 -3.23 26.33
C GLU A 157 27.93 -3.64 26.47
N VAL A 158 27.53 -4.14 27.64
CA VAL A 158 26.12 -4.46 27.93
C VAL A 158 25.23 -3.22 27.82
N LYS A 159 25.65 -2.07 28.36
CA LYS A 159 24.90 -0.80 28.23
C LYS A 159 24.83 -0.34 26.77
N GLN A 160 25.92 -0.49 26.01
CA GLN A 160 25.98 -0.14 24.60
C GLN A 160 25.05 -1.04 23.77
N LEU A 161 25.11 -2.36 23.97
CA LEU A 161 24.22 -3.33 23.34
C LEU A 161 22.76 -3.07 23.68
N GLN A 162 22.44 -2.77 24.94
CA GLN A 162 21.08 -2.39 25.34
C GLN A 162 20.60 -1.12 24.62
N THR A 163 21.50 -0.16 24.39
CA THR A 163 21.19 1.08 23.66
C THR A 163 20.95 0.80 22.18
N GLN A 164 21.82 0.03 21.55
CA GLN A 164 21.66 -0.40 20.16
C GLN A 164 20.38 -1.22 19.96
N MET A 165 20.04 -2.11 20.90
CA MET A 165 18.80 -2.88 20.87
C MET A 165 17.57 -1.97 20.94
N LYS A 166 17.58 -0.94 21.80
CA LYS A 166 16.50 0.05 21.87
C LYS A 166 16.38 0.84 20.57
N GLN A 167 17.49 1.27 19.98
CA GLN A 167 17.49 1.99 18.71
C GLN A 167 16.96 1.13 17.55
N LEU A 168 17.43 -0.11 17.45
CA LEU A 168 16.94 -1.08 16.46
C LEU A 168 15.44 -1.33 16.62
N LYS A 169 14.94 -1.42 17.85
CA LYS A 169 13.50 -1.58 18.13
C LYS A 169 12.67 -0.38 17.66
N VAL A 170 13.19 0.84 17.76
CA VAL A 170 12.53 2.04 17.23
C VAL A 170 12.53 2.02 15.70
N MET A 171 13.68 1.77 15.10
CA MET A 171 13.82 1.71 13.63
C MET A 171 12.94 0.60 13.02
N LEU A 172 12.82 -0.55 13.68
CA LEU A 172 11.93 -1.63 13.26
C LEU A 172 10.47 -1.16 13.22
N LYS A 173 10.01 -0.47 14.26
CA LYS A 173 8.65 0.09 14.31
C LYS A 173 8.42 1.15 13.25
N GLU A 174 9.38 2.04 13.04
CA GLU A 174 9.31 3.07 11.99
C GLU A 174 9.25 2.45 10.60
N MET A 175 10.06 1.40 10.36
CA MET A 175 10.06 0.64 9.10
C MET A 175 8.74 -0.10 8.89
N GLU A 176 8.15 -0.71 9.94
CA GLU A 176 6.84 -1.35 9.87
C GLU A 176 5.74 -0.35 9.51
N LEU A 177 5.74 0.84 10.13
CA LEU A 177 4.79 1.91 9.82
C LEU A 177 5.00 2.45 8.39
N SER A 178 6.25 2.65 7.98
CA SER A 178 6.59 3.11 6.64
C SER A 178 6.16 2.09 5.57
N LYS A 179 6.43 0.80 5.80
CA LYS A 179 5.99 -0.30 4.94
C LYS A 179 4.48 -0.30 4.78
N LYS A 180 3.73 -0.22 5.88
CA LYS A 180 2.27 -0.18 5.84
C LYS A 180 1.75 1.01 5.02
N SER A 181 2.33 2.20 5.20
CA SER A 181 1.96 3.38 4.42
C SER A 181 2.25 3.22 2.92
N LEU A 182 3.38 2.61 2.57
CA LEU A 182 3.74 2.34 1.18
C LEU A 182 2.82 1.31 0.52
N GLU A 183 2.44 0.25 1.25
CA GLU A 183 1.47 -0.75 0.80
C GLU A 183 0.09 -0.12 0.53
N GLU A 184 -0.37 0.78 1.40
CA GLU A 184 -1.62 1.53 1.20
C GLU A 184 -1.57 2.43 -0.06
N GLN A 185 -0.45 3.13 -0.29
CA GLN A 185 -0.29 3.94 -1.51
C GLN A 185 -0.20 3.10 -2.78
N LEU A 186 0.46 1.94 -2.71
CA LEU A 186 0.54 1.00 -3.83
C LEU A 186 -0.86 0.47 -4.18
N GLN A 187 -1.64 0.05 -3.19
CA GLN A 187 -3.00 -0.42 -3.39
C GLN A 187 -3.89 0.66 -4.01
N LYS A 188 -3.85 1.89 -3.47
CA LYS A 188 -4.60 3.03 -4.01
C LYS A 188 -4.22 3.34 -5.46
N THR A 189 -2.93 3.24 -5.80
CA THR A 189 -2.45 3.46 -7.17
C THR A 189 -2.91 2.34 -8.09
N SER A 190 -2.87 1.09 -7.63
CA SER A 190 -3.36 -0.07 -8.37
C SER A 190 -4.86 0.05 -8.68
N GLU A 191 -5.67 0.45 -7.70
CA GLU A 191 -7.11 0.67 -7.89
C GLU A 191 -7.37 1.76 -8.94
N LYS A 192 -6.65 2.88 -8.85
CA LYS A 192 -6.74 3.96 -9.85
C LYS A 192 -6.34 3.49 -11.26
N ALA A 193 -5.31 2.64 -11.36
CA ALA A 193 -4.88 2.06 -12.64
C ALA A 193 -5.97 1.14 -13.22
N CYS A 194 -6.59 0.28 -12.41
CA CYS A 194 -7.72 -0.57 -12.84
C CYS A 194 -8.89 0.27 -13.38
N LEU A 195 -9.31 1.30 -12.64
CA LEU A 195 -10.39 2.20 -13.08
C LEU A 195 -10.07 2.88 -14.41
N THR A 196 -8.81 3.29 -14.60
CA THR A 196 -8.36 3.91 -15.85
C THR A 196 -8.38 2.91 -17.02
N VAL A 197 -7.99 1.66 -16.79
CA VAL A 197 -8.05 0.59 -17.80
C VAL A 197 -9.49 0.25 -18.17
N GLU A 198 -10.39 0.15 -17.20
CA GLU A 198 -11.82 -0.08 -17.43
C GLU A 198 -12.46 1.06 -18.23
N GLU A 199 -12.15 2.32 -17.90
CA GLU A 199 -12.60 3.46 -18.67
C GLU A 199 -12.05 3.43 -20.10
N ASN A 200 -10.76 3.11 -20.27
CA ASN A 200 -10.14 3.03 -21.58
C ASN A 200 -10.80 1.94 -22.44
N ALA A 201 -11.08 0.76 -21.85
CA ALA A 201 -11.81 -0.31 -22.51
C ALA A 201 -13.21 0.13 -22.93
N ARG A 202 -13.94 0.81 -22.05
CA ARG A 202 -15.27 1.37 -22.36
C ARG A 202 -15.21 2.40 -23.49
N LEU A 203 -14.23 3.32 -23.46
CA LEU A 203 -14.03 4.32 -24.51
C LEU A 203 -13.69 3.66 -25.84
N LYS A 204 -12.85 2.62 -25.83
CA LYS A 204 -12.50 1.85 -27.02
C LYS A 204 -13.73 1.16 -27.62
N SER A 205 -14.59 0.54 -26.81
CA SER A 205 -15.85 -0.05 -27.29
C SER A 205 -16.80 0.99 -27.87
N ARG A 206 -16.90 2.18 -27.26
CA ARG A 206 -17.69 3.29 -27.80
C ARG A 206 -17.15 3.81 -29.13
N LEU A 207 -15.83 3.90 -29.25
CA LEU A 207 -15.16 4.31 -30.47
C LEU A 207 -15.42 3.30 -31.60
N GLN A 208 -15.28 1.99 -31.33
CA GLN A 208 -15.60 0.95 -32.30
C GLN A 208 -17.08 0.97 -32.72
N ALA A 209 -18.01 1.21 -31.80
CA ALA A 209 -19.43 1.35 -32.12
C ALA A 209 -19.69 2.56 -33.01
N ALA A 210 -19.05 3.70 -32.73
CA ALA A 210 -19.16 4.91 -33.56
C ALA A 210 -18.53 4.71 -34.95
N GLU A 211 -17.38 4.02 -35.03
CA GLU A 211 -16.76 3.65 -36.30
C GLU A 211 -17.67 2.74 -37.12
N ALA A 212 -18.30 1.74 -36.50
CA ALA A 212 -19.26 0.86 -37.18
C ALA A 212 -20.49 1.62 -37.68
N GLU A 213 -21.03 2.58 -36.90
CA GLU A 213 -22.15 3.43 -37.32
C GLU A 213 -21.77 4.32 -38.51
N VAL A 214 -20.55 4.89 -38.52
CA VAL A 214 -20.05 5.68 -39.64
C VAL A 214 -19.92 4.83 -40.90
N VAL A 215 -19.34 3.62 -40.80
CA VAL A 215 -19.25 2.69 -41.93
C VAL A 215 -20.65 2.32 -42.42
N GLN A 216 -21.59 2.03 -41.53
CA GLN A 216 -22.97 1.70 -41.90
C GLN A 216 -23.67 2.86 -42.60
N ARG A 217 -23.53 4.10 -42.11
CA ARG A 217 -24.03 5.31 -42.79
C ARG A 217 -23.38 5.51 -44.16
N GLN A 218 -22.09 5.22 -44.30
CA GLN A 218 -21.42 5.34 -45.60
C GLN A 218 -21.93 4.29 -46.60
N THR A 219 -22.18 3.05 -46.16
CA THR A 219 -22.71 2.01 -47.03
C THR A 219 -24.19 2.20 -47.36
N GLY A 220 -25.00 2.66 -46.41
CA GLY A 220 -26.46 2.79 -46.58
C GLY A 220 -26.96 4.18 -46.92
N GLY A 221 -26.19 5.25 -46.68
CA GLY A 221 -26.65 6.63 -46.85
C GLY A 221 -26.90 6.98 -48.32
N ALA A 222 -25.93 6.69 -49.18
CA ALA A 222 -26.10 6.92 -50.62
C ALA A 222 -27.20 6.02 -51.21
N GLU A 223 -27.32 4.76 -50.75
CA GLU A 223 -28.38 3.85 -51.18
C GLU A 223 -29.77 4.37 -50.75
N GLN A 224 -29.89 4.88 -49.53
CA GLN A 224 -31.13 5.46 -49.01
C GLN A 224 -31.55 6.74 -49.74
N ASP A 225 -30.59 7.60 -50.11
CA ASP A 225 -30.86 8.80 -50.90
C ASP A 225 -31.43 8.45 -52.29
N TYR A 226 -30.88 7.42 -52.95
CA TYR A 226 -31.41 6.95 -54.24
C TYR A 226 -32.81 6.32 -54.09
N GLU A 227 -33.04 5.55 -53.03
CA GLU A 227 -34.34 4.94 -52.74
C GLU A 227 -35.43 6.01 -52.51
N GLU A 228 -35.12 7.10 -51.79
CA GLU A 228 -36.06 8.21 -51.57
C GLU A 228 -36.43 8.92 -52.89
N VAL A 229 -35.45 9.14 -53.77
CA VAL A 229 -35.69 9.72 -55.10
C VAL A 229 -36.55 8.80 -55.96
N ILE A 230 -36.31 7.48 -55.92
CA ILE A 230 -37.14 6.50 -56.65
C ILE A 230 -38.58 6.59 -56.15
N GLN A 231 -38.83 6.59 -54.84
CA GLN A 231 -40.18 6.70 -54.27
C GLN A 231 -40.88 8.00 -54.67
N LEU A 232 -40.18 9.13 -54.67
CA LEU A 232 -40.73 10.41 -55.14
C LEU A 232 -41.09 10.36 -56.63
N LEU A 233 -40.24 9.76 -57.47
CA LEU A 233 -40.52 9.58 -58.89
C LEU A 233 -41.69 8.62 -59.12
N GLU A 234 -41.79 7.54 -58.35
CA GLU A 234 -42.92 6.60 -58.40
C GLU A 234 -44.23 7.31 -58.05
N ALA A 235 -44.23 8.15 -57.01
CA ALA A 235 -45.39 8.95 -56.62
C ALA A 235 -45.77 10.00 -57.68
N GLU A 236 -44.81 10.69 -58.29
CA GLU A 236 -45.05 11.65 -59.37
C GLU A 236 -45.61 10.94 -60.61
N ILE A 237 -45.09 9.77 -60.98
CA ILE A 237 -45.62 8.95 -62.08
C ILE A 237 -47.07 8.56 -61.78
N GLU A 238 -47.37 8.18 -60.54
CA GLU A 238 -48.74 7.87 -60.11
C GLU A 238 -49.65 9.10 -60.22
N ASP A 239 -49.23 10.27 -59.75
CA ASP A 239 -50.01 11.51 -59.85
C ASP A 239 -50.22 11.92 -61.32
N LEU A 240 -49.17 11.90 -62.14
CA LEU A 240 -49.27 12.17 -63.57
C LEU A 240 -50.20 11.17 -64.28
N LYS A 241 -50.17 9.89 -63.91
CA LYS A 241 -51.12 8.88 -64.41
C LYS A 241 -52.56 9.20 -63.98
N ASN A 242 -52.76 9.63 -62.74
CA ASN A 242 -54.06 10.05 -62.22
C ASN A 242 -54.58 11.31 -62.93
N GLN A 243 -53.72 12.30 -63.17
CA GLN A 243 -54.03 13.50 -63.95
C GLN A 243 -54.41 13.14 -65.40
N LEU A 244 -53.69 12.23 -66.05
CA LEU A 244 -54.03 11.78 -67.41
C LEU A 244 -55.34 10.98 -67.44
N ALA A 245 -55.59 10.16 -66.41
CA ALA A 245 -56.83 9.42 -66.27
C ALA A 245 -58.03 10.35 -66.03
N GLY A 246 -57.84 11.44 -65.26
CA GLY A 246 -58.82 12.50 -65.02
C GLY A 246 -59.00 13.46 -66.20
N ARG A 247 -57.98 13.62 -67.05
CA ARG A 247 -57.97 14.48 -68.25
C ARG A 247 -58.29 13.69 -69.53
N ARG A 248 -59.08 12.61 -69.43
CA ARG A 248 -59.74 12.06 -70.63
C ARG A 248 -60.78 13.06 -71.14
N PRO A 249 -60.86 13.31 -72.47
CA PRO A 249 -61.58 14.45 -73.01
C PRO A 249 -63.10 14.24 -73.00
N GLY A 250 -63.76 14.81 -71.99
CA GLY A 250 -65.16 15.23 -72.04
C GLY A 250 -65.23 16.71 -72.42
N ARG A 251 -65.44 16.96 -73.71
CA ARG A 251 -65.81 18.21 -74.39
C ARG A 251 -66.50 19.29 -73.51
N GLY A 252 -66.06 20.54 -73.66
CA GLY A 252 -66.95 21.71 -73.70
C GLY A 252 -66.71 22.81 -72.66
N LEU A 253 -66.36 24.01 -73.17
CA LEU A 253 -66.92 25.32 -72.80
C LEU A 253 -67.18 25.59 -71.31
N ASP A 254 -66.36 26.44 -70.69
CA ASP A 254 -66.74 27.84 -70.44
C ASP A 254 -65.74 28.52 -69.50
N ALA A 255 -65.35 29.74 -69.91
CA ALA A 255 -64.66 30.69 -69.07
C ALA A 255 -65.62 31.23 -68.00
N THR A 256 -65.05 31.70 -66.89
CA THR A 256 -65.71 32.46 -65.79
C THR A 256 -66.28 31.61 -64.64
N LYS A 257 -65.40 30.96 -63.89
CA LYS A 257 -65.52 30.86 -62.42
C LYS A 257 -64.12 30.96 -61.85
N GLU A 258 -63.81 32.07 -61.19
CA GLU A 258 -62.63 32.11 -60.31
C GLU A 258 -62.77 30.96 -59.32
N SER A 259 -61.83 30.02 -59.40
CA SER A 259 -61.84 28.84 -58.54
C SER A 259 -61.74 29.28 -57.07
N PRO A 260 -62.35 28.57 -56.11
CA PRO A 260 -62.24 28.88 -54.68
C PRO A 260 -60.78 28.95 -54.18
N LYS A 261 -59.84 28.34 -54.92
CA LYS A 261 -58.40 28.42 -54.68
C LYS A 261 -57.80 29.81 -54.96
N GLN A 262 -58.36 30.57 -55.91
CA GLN A 262 -57.88 31.91 -56.26
C GLN A 262 -58.22 32.91 -55.13
N GLU A 263 -59.41 32.81 -54.56
CA GLU A 263 -59.87 33.65 -53.45
C GLU A 263 -59.09 33.38 -52.16
N GLU A 264 -58.80 32.10 -51.87
CA GLU A 264 -57.94 31.71 -50.74
C GLU A 264 -56.50 32.25 -50.88
N VAL A 265 -55.94 32.25 -52.11
CA VAL A 265 -54.61 32.84 -52.38
C VAL A 265 -54.62 34.36 -52.18
N VAL A 266 -55.70 35.05 -52.55
CA VAL A 266 -55.85 36.50 -52.31
C VAL A 266 -56.00 36.81 -50.82
N GLU A 267 -56.77 36.00 -50.09
CA GLU A 267 -56.93 36.09 -48.63
C GLU A 267 -55.59 35.87 -47.90
N LEU A 268 -54.83 34.84 -48.29
CA LEU A 268 -53.52 34.54 -47.72
C LEU A 268 -52.51 35.66 -47.99
N ASN A 269 -52.49 36.24 -49.19
CA ASN A 269 -51.64 37.39 -49.50
C ASN A 269 -52.01 38.63 -48.66
N ARG A 270 -53.30 38.84 -48.39
CA ARG A 270 -53.74 39.91 -47.48
C ARG A 270 -53.21 39.68 -46.06
N ARG A 271 -53.36 38.45 -45.54
CA ARG A 271 -52.85 38.08 -44.21
C ARG A 271 -51.33 38.18 -44.12
N LEU A 272 -50.62 37.76 -45.16
CA LEU A 272 -49.17 37.86 -45.24
C LEU A 272 -48.72 39.31 -45.18
N THR A 273 -49.41 40.21 -45.90
CA THR A 273 -49.10 41.65 -45.87
C THR A 273 -49.35 42.26 -44.48
N THR A 274 -50.42 41.87 -43.81
CA THR A 274 -50.69 42.29 -42.43
C THR A 274 -49.60 41.81 -41.48
N ILE A 275 -49.21 40.53 -41.54
CA ILE A 275 -48.14 39.96 -40.71
C ILE A 275 -46.81 40.64 -40.98
N ASP A 276 -46.45 40.90 -42.25
CA ASP A 276 -45.23 41.60 -42.62
C ASP A 276 -45.18 43.03 -42.04
N SER A 277 -46.29 43.76 -42.10
CA SER A 277 -46.37 45.09 -41.47
C SER A 277 -46.20 45.04 -39.94
N GLN A 278 -46.81 44.05 -39.28
CA GLN A 278 -46.70 43.87 -37.84
C GLN A 278 -45.30 43.44 -37.42
N LEU A 279 -44.66 42.58 -38.20
CA LEU A 279 -43.29 42.14 -37.99
C LEU A 279 -42.35 43.34 -38.08
N ARG A 280 -42.46 44.18 -39.12
CA ARG A 280 -41.65 45.40 -39.25
C ARG A 280 -41.88 46.38 -38.08
N LYS A 281 -43.12 46.56 -37.63
CA LYS A 281 -43.43 47.37 -36.42
C LYS A 281 -42.77 46.76 -35.17
N SER A 282 -42.87 45.45 -34.99
CA SER A 282 -42.28 44.72 -33.86
C SER A 282 -40.75 44.81 -33.86
N GLU A 283 -40.10 44.68 -35.03
CA GLU A 283 -38.65 44.82 -35.17
C GLU A 283 -38.15 46.22 -34.81
N LEU A 284 -38.89 47.27 -35.20
CA LEU A 284 -38.57 48.64 -34.81
C LEU A 284 -38.70 48.82 -33.29
N SER A 285 -39.78 48.31 -32.69
CA SER A 285 -39.97 48.33 -31.24
C SER A 285 -38.85 47.58 -30.50
N ARG A 286 -38.47 46.40 -31.00
CA ARG A 286 -37.35 45.61 -30.46
C ARG A 286 -36.03 46.39 -30.50
N LYS A 287 -35.72 47.04 -31.63
CA LYS A 287 -34.52 47.88 -31.76
C LYS A 287 -34.54 49.07 -30.80
N GLN A 288 -35.68 49.72 -30.63
CA GLN A 288 -35.82 50.82 -29.68
C GLN A 288 -35.61 50.35 -28.23
N LEU A 289 -36.16 49.19 -27.87
CA LEU A 289 -35.96 48.57 -26.56
C LEU A 289 -34.50 48.18 -26.33
N GLU A 290 -33.82 47.66 -27.36
CA GLU A 290 -32.39 47.33 -27.31
C GLU A 290 -31.54 48.58 -27.02
N ILE A 291 -31.83 49.70 -27.68
CA ILE A 291 -31.16 50.99 -27.44
C ILE A 291 -31.45 51.50 -26.02
N SER A 292 -32.70 51.45 -25.57
CA SER A 292 -33.11 51.88 -24.23
C SER A 292 -32.42 51.04 -23.14
N ASN A 293 -32.35 49.71 -23.33
CA ASN A 293 -31.67 48.81 -22.39
C ASN A 293 -30.16 49.11 -22.33
N LYS A 294 -29.53 49.37 -23.48
CA LYS A 294 -28.12 49.80 -23.52
C LYS A 294 -27.89 51.10 -22.75
N LYS A 295 -28.80 52.08 -22.86
CA LYS A 295 -28.72 53.33 -22.08
C LYS A 295 -28.93 53.08 -20.59
N LEU A 296 -29.90 52.24 -20.22
CA LEU A 296 -30.15 51.86 -18.83
C LEU A 296 -28.94 51.17 -18.19
N LEU A 297 -28.29 50.26 -18.93
CA LEU A 297 -27.07 49.59 -18.48
C LEU A 297 -25.94 50.61 -18.28
N GLY A 298 -25.74 51.53 -19.22
CA GLY A 298 -24.76 52.61 -19.08
C GLY A 298 -25.03 53.51 -17.87
N PHE A 299 -26.28 53.81 -17.58
CA PHE A 299 -26.66 54.55 -16.37
C PHE A 299 -26.35 53.76 -15.11
N ALA A 300 -26.68 52.46 -15.06
CA ALA A 300 -26.36 51.61 -13.90
C ALA A 300 -24.84 51.52 -13.66
N GLU A 301 -24.04 51.42 -14.72
CA GLU A 301 -22.58 51.49 -14.66
C GLU A 301 -22.10 52.85 -14.14
N ASN A 302 -22.71 53.96 -14.56
CA ASN A 302 -22.42 55.30 -14.06
C ASN A 302 -22.79 55.47 -12.58
N VAL A 303 -23.96 54.99 -12.14
CA VAL A 303 -24.37 54.95 -10.73
C VAL A 303 -23.31 54.19 -9.93
N HIS A 304 -22.98 52.98 -10.35
CA HIS A 304 -21.97 52.15 -9.69
C HIS A 304 -20.63 52.87 -9.64
N LYS A 305 -20.19 53.50 -10.73
CA LYS A 305 -18.94 54.25 -10.80
C LYS A 305 -18.93 55.41 -9.81
N VAL A 306 -19.99 56.21 -9.72
CA VAL A 306 -20.11 57.32 -8.76
C VAL A 306 -20.06 56.81 -7.31
N LEU A 307 -20.78 55.72 -7.00
CA LEU A 307 -20.82 55.14 -5.67
C LEU A 307 -19.53 54.42 -5.27
N THR A 308 -18.78 53.89 -6.24
CA THR A 308 -17.57 53.10 -6.02
C THR A 308 -16.29 53.92 -6.11
N THR A 309 -16.30 55.10 -6.76
CA THR A 309 -15.15 56.01 -6.78
C THR A 309 -14.90 56.59 -5.38
N PRO A 310 -13.78 56.28 -4.72
CA PRO A 310 -13.47 56.83 -3.41
C PRO A 310 -12.84 58.20 -3.59
N SER A 311 -13.65 59.27 -3.51
CA SER A 311 -13.12 60.55 -3.08
C SER A 311 -14.19 61.48 -2.52
N LEU A 312 -13.87 61.98 -1.33
CA LEU A 312 -14.44 63.16 -0.68
C LEU A 312 -15.85 62.95 -0.08
N HIS A 313 -15.94 62.33 1.10
CA HIS A 313 -16.66 62.81 2.30
C HIS A 313 -16.38 61.87 3.51
N GLY A 314 -15.42 62.27 4.35
CA GLY A 314 -15.43 62.09 5.82
C GLY A 314 -15.14 60.71 6.44
N GLY A 315 -13.93 60.53 6.98
CA GLY A 315 -13.59 59.44 7.91
C GLY A 315 -12.23 59.68 8.59
N GLU A 316 -12.28 60.01 9.87
CA GLU A 316 -11.27 60.58 10.77
C GLU A 316 -10.11 59.62 11.18
N GLY A 317 -8.88 60.14 11.32
CA GLY A 317 -7.83 59.54 12.18
C GLY A 317 -6.41 59.41 11.60
N GLY A 318 -5.44 60.19 12.12
CA GLY A 318 -4.04 59.72 12.26
C GLY A 318 -2.88 60.58 11.71
N SER A 319 -2.46 61.57 12.50
CA SER A 319 -1.08 62.03 12.80
C SER A 319 0.03 62.23 11.73
N ASN A 320 0.52 63.49 11.73
CA ASN A 320 1.92 63.99 11.69
C ASN A 320 2.64 64.28 10.36
N GLY A 321 2.99 65.58 10.16
CA GLY A 321 4.34 65.96 9.70
C GLY A 321 4.49 67.06 8.64
N LEU A 322 4.65 68.31 9.10
CA LEU A 322 5.45 69.42 8.53
C LEU A 322 4.95 70.25 7.30
N PHE A 323 4.93 71.57 7.53
CA PHE A 323 4.58 72.77 6.72
C PHE A 323 5.60 73.14 5.60
N PRO A 324 5.51 74.29 4.86
CA PRO A 324 4.44 75.33 4.75
C PRO A 324 4.07 75.84 3.31
N ALA A 325 2.92 76.55 3.28
CA ALA A 325 2.57 77.78 2.53
C ALA A 325 2.80 77.91 1.01
N THR A 326 1.73 78.27 0.27
CA THR A 326 1.52 79.61 -0.35
C THR A 326 0.15 79.70 -1.04
N GLU A 327 -0.61 80.73 -0.65
CA GLU A 327 -1.61 81.55 -1.36
C GLU A 327 -2.50 81.04 -2.51
N ARG A 328 -3.82 81.13 -2.25
CA ARG A 328 -4.92 81.72 -3.06
C ARG A 328 -4.86 81.66 -4.59
N SER A 329 -5.91 81.10 -5.22
CA SER A 329 -6.91 81.89 -5.96
C SER A 329 -8.08 81.05 -6.48
N THR A 330 -9.27 81.60 -6.31
CA THR A 330 -10.59 81.18 -6.78
C THR A 330 -10.71 81.27 -8.30
N VAL A 331 -11.09 80.15 -8.94
CA VAL A 331 -11.84 80.14 -10.21
C VAL A 331 -12.90 79.02 -10.09
N PRO A 332 -14.21 79.32 -10.13
CA PRO A 332 -15.24 78.29 -10.10
C PRO A 332 -15.36 77.67 -11.49
N SER A 333 -14.74 76.50 -11.71
CA SER A 333 -15.05 75.69 -12.88
C SER A 333 -16.40 75.01 -12.66
N PRO A 334 -17.31 75.02 -13.65
CA PRO A 334 -18.59 74.33 -13.59
C PRO A 334 -18.33 72.84 -13.84
N HIS A 335 -17.73 72.15 -12.87
CA HIS A 335 -17.68 70.70 -12.90
C HIS A 335 -18.98 70.22 -12.29
N PRO A 336 -19.96 69.74 -13.08
CA PRO A 336 -21.23 69.31 -12.51
C PRO A 336 -20.95 68.17 -11.54
N ASP A 337 -21.45 68.32 -10.32
CA ASP A 337 -21.43 67.28 -9.28
C ASP A 337 -21.78 65.95 -9.94
N PRO A 338 -21.02 64.87 -9.72
CA PRO A 338 -21.39 63.53 -10.19
C PRO A 338 -22.86 63.20 -9.87
N THR A 339 -23.41 63.72 -8.77
CA THR A 339 -24.83 63.61 -8.40
C THR A 339 -25.78 64.35 -9.35
N PHE A 340 -25.44 65.57 -9.79
CA PHE A 340 -26.24 66.34 -10.76
C PHE A 340 -26.20 65.72 -12.16
N ARG A 341 -25.07 65.13 -12.56
CA ARG A 341 -24.96 64.39 -13.83
C ARG A 341 -25.85 63.15 -13.83
N LEU A 342 -25.82 62.40 -12.73
CA LEU A 342 -26.65 61.22 -12.55
C LEU A 342 -28.15 61.57 -12.58
N ALA A 343 -28.53 62.67 -11.91
CA ALA A 343 -29.91 63.15 -11.93
C ALA A 343 -30.37 63.60 -13.33
N ALA A 344 -29.49 64.18 -14.15
CA ALA A 344 -29.79 64.55 -15.53
C ALA A 344 -29.96 63.31 -16.43
N GLU A 345 -29.07 62.33 -16.32
CA GLU A 345 -29.13 61.06 -17.05
C GLU A 345 -30.37 60.24 -16.68
N ALA A 346 -30.73 60.21 -15.38
CA ALA A 346 -31.97 59.58 -14.91
C ALA A 346 -33.23 60.24 -15.49
N LYS A 347 -33.24 61.57 -15.62
CA LYS A 347 -34.37 62.30 -16.24
C LYS A 347 -34.49 62.01 -17.73
N GLU A 348 -33.38 61.89 -18.45
CA GLU A 348 -33.36 61.54 -19.86
C GLU A 348 -33.92 60.12 -20.10
N LEU A 349 -33.49 59.14 -19.28
CA LEU A 349 -34.00 57.76 -19.34
C LEU A 349 -35.52 57.67 -19.12
N VAL A 350 -36.05 58.43 -18.16
CA VAL A 350 -37.50 58.44 -17.86
C VAL A 350 -38.29 59.14 -18.96
N ALA A 351 -37.77 60.22 -19.53
CA ALA A 351 -38.42 60.93 -20.63
C ALA A 351 -38.55 60.06 -21.89
N GLU A 352 -37.52 59.28 -22.21
CA GLU A 352 -37.48 58.42 -23.40
C GLU A 352 -38.35 57.15 -23.25
N GLY A 353 -38.58 56.68 -22.03
CA GLY A 353 -39.55 55.61 -21.75
C GLY A 353 -41.02 56.05 -21.87
N CYS A 354 -41.31 57.32 -21.62
CA CYS A 354 -42.67 57.89 -21.71
C CYS A 354 -43.08 58.23 -23.16
N THR A 355 -42.16 58.53 -24.06
CA THR A 355 -42.47 58.79 -25.47
C THR A 355 -42.80 57.50 -26.23
N ALA A 356 -42.15 56.37 -25.90
CA ALA A 356 -42.42 55.06 -26.49
C ALA A 356 -43.83 54.50 -26.19
N THR A 357 -44.43 54.90 -25.06
CA THR A 357 -45.79 54.47 -24.67
C THR A 357 -46.90 55.38 -25.23
N ALA A 358 -46.55 56.61 -25.64
CA ALA A 358 -47.49 57.56 -26.22
C ALA A 358 -47.73 57.31 -27.72
N GLU A 359 -46.70 56.92 -28.48
CA GLU A 359 -46.84 56.61 -29.91
C GLU A 359 -47.64 55.32 -30.17
N ASP A 360 -47.54 54.33 -29.29
CA ASP A 360 -48.27 53.06 -29.45
C ASP A 360 -49.79 53.22 -29.20
N LYS A 361 -50.20 54.20 -28.38
CA LYS A 361 -51.62 54.56 -28.18
C LYS A 361 -52.20 55.45 -29.29
N ALA A 362 -51.37 56.25 -29.97
CA ALA A 362 -51.83 57.12 -31.06
C ALA A 362 -52.10 56.33 -32.37
N LEU A 363 -51.38 55.23 -32.58
CA LEU A 363 -51.50 54.38 -33.77
C LEU A 363 -52.57 53.29 -33.66
N ASP A 364 -52.99 52.92 -32.44
CA ASP A 364 -54.08 51.96 -32.22
C ASP A 364 -55.47 52.60 -32.48
N ALA A 365 -55.59 53.93 -32.29
CA ALA A 365 -56.82 54.67 -32.56
C ALA A 365 -57.14 54.87 -34.06
N THR A 366 -56.16 54.67 -34.96
CA THR A 366 -56.33 54.85 -36.41
C THR A 366 -56.62 53.55 -37.17
N SER A 367 -56.53 52.38 -36.52
CA SER A 367 -56.82 51.09 -37.16
C SER A 367 -58.28 50.63 -37.07
N HIS A 368 -59.16 51.39 -36.41
CA HIS A 368 -60.58 51.04 -36.24
C HIS A 368 -61.56 51.83 -37.12
N HIS A 369 -61.10 52.50 -38.18
CA HIS A 369 -62.00 53.19 -39.11
C HIS A 369 -61.54 53.13 -40.58
N VAL A 370 -61.52 51.94 -41.20
CA VAL A 370 -61.78 51.74 -42.64
C VAL A 370 -62.46 50.38 -42.83
#